data_AF-A0A357AKM9-F1
#
_entry.id   AF-A0A357AKM9-F1
#
_cell.length_a   1.000
_cell.length_b   1.000
_cell.length_c   1.000
_cell.angle_alpha   90.00
_cell.angle_beta   90.00
_cell.angle_gamma   90.00
#
_symmetry.space_group_name_H-M   'P 1'
#
loop_
_entity.id
_entity.type
_entity.pdbx_description
1 polymer ?
#
loop_
_entity_poly.entity_id
_entity_poly.type
_entity_poly.pdbx_seq_one_letter_code
_entity_poly.pdbx_strand_id
1 'polypeptide(L)' 'FKPDQYITRAEFVTLVNNVLERRVTISEILPEAKEFSDLSKSMWYYEAMQEAINSHYYFRLDDGYEDWTEIYYPEVEM' A
#
# COMPACT_ATOMS: atom_id res chain seq x y z
N PHE A 1 -12.26 1.13 18.22
CA PHE A 1 -13.32 0.97 17.21
C PHE A 1 -14.34 2.08 17.44
N LYS A 2 -14.39 3.09 16.56
CA LYS A 2 -15.17 4.34 16.69
C LYS A 2 -16.22 4.39 15.57
N PRO A 3 -17.33 3.64 15.69
CA PRO A 3 -18.20 3.33 14.55
C PRO A 3 -18.87 4.57 13.92
N ASP A 4 -19.12 5.62 14.69
CA ASP A 4 -19.77 6.85 14.21
C ASP A 4 -18.79 7.91 13.70
N GLN A 5 -17.46 7.66 13.77
CA GLN A 5 -16.45 8.59 13.29
C GLN A 5 -16.28 8.42 11.77
N TYR A 6 -16.24 9.53 11.02
CA TYR A 6 -15.82 9.47 9.63
C TYR A 6 -14.42 8.86 9.50
N ILE A 7 -14.26 7.95 8.54
CA ILE A 7 -13.00 7.28 8.25
C ILE A 7 -12.10 8.18 7.41
N THR A 8 -10.79 8.13 7.68
CA THR A 8 -9.77 8.78 6.87
C THR A 8 -9.36 7.92 5.67
N ARG A 9 -8.69 8.52 4.68
CA ARG A 9 -8.12 7.77 3.53
C ARG A 9 -7.17 6.66 3.98
N ALA A 10 -6.31 6.95 4.96
CA ALA A 10 -5.35 6.00 5.51
C ALA A 10 -6.03 4.80 6.19
N GLU A 11 -7.06 5.05 7.00
CA GLU A 11 -7.85 3.98 7.63
C GLU A 11 -8.62 3.15 6.61
N PHE A 12 -9.21 3.77 5.59
CA PHE A 12 -9.92 3.07 4.53
C PHE A 12 -8.98 2.16 3.72
N VAL A 13 -7.84 2.67 3.28
CA VAL A 13 -6.84 1.89 2.55
C VAL A 13 -6.33 0.72 3.39
N THR A 14 -6.04 0.96 4.68
CA THR A 14 -5.61 -0.09 5.60
C THR A 14 -6.67 -1.18 5.74
N LEU A 15 -7.95 -0.80 5.84
CA LEU A 15 -9.05 -1.75 5.89
C LEU A 15 -9.13 -2.61 4.63
N VAL A 16 -9.08 -2.00 3.45
CA VAL A 16 -9.15 -2.71 2.15
C VAL A 16 -7.96 -3.66 2.00
N ASN A 17 -6.74 -3.20 2.29
CA ASN A 17 -5.54 -4.03 2.23
C ASN A 17 -5.62 -5.25 3.16
N ASN A 18 -6.14 -5.07 4.39
CA ASN A 18 -6.35 -6.19 5.31
C ASN A 18 -7.39 -7.20 4.79
N VAL A 19 -8.47 -6.74 4.15
CA VAL A 19 -9.48 -7.63 3.54
C VAL A 19 -8.91 -8.43 2.37
N LEU A 20 -8.00 -7.82 1.60
CA LEU A 20 -7.36 -8.43 0.43
C LEU A 20 -6.03 -9.13 0.76
N GLU A 21 -5.62 -9.13 2.03
CA GLU A 21 -4.33 -9.63 2.51
C GLU A 21 -3.12 -9.02 1.75
N ARG A 22 -3.23 -7.74 1.38
CA ARG A 22 -2.16 -6.96 0.75
C ARG A 22 -1.33 -6.29 1.84
N ARG A 23 -0.04 -6.61 1.90
CA ARG A 23 0.86 -6.05 2.91
C ARG A 23 2.29 -6.10 2.41
N VAL A 24 3.00 -5.00 2.59
CA VAL A 24 4.40 -4.80 2.21
C VAL A 24 5.12 -4.17 3.38
N THR A 25 6.41 -4.37 3.45
CA THR A 25 7.30 -3.73 4.42
C THR A 25 8.13 -2.67 3.69
N ILE A 26 8.54 -1.59 4.35
CA ILE A 26 9.28 -0.50 3.67
C ILE A 26 10.53 -0.99 2.91
N SER A 27 11.21 -2.03 3.39
CA SER A 27 12.40 -2.59 2.72
C SER A 27 12.11 -3.34 1.41
N GLU A 28 10.86 -3.74 1.20
CA GLU A 28 10.37 -4.55 0.09
C GLU A 28 9.64 -3.70 -0.96
N ILE A 29 9.56 -2.38 -0.74
CA ILE A 29 9.05 -1.39 -1.69
C ILE A 29 10.19 -0.97 -2.62
N LEU A 30 9.94 -1.03 -3.93
CA LEU A 30 10.90 -0.57 -4.94
C LEU A 30 11.17 0.95 -4.84
N PRO A 31 12.41 1.40 -5.04
CA PRO A 31 12.78 2.82 -4.90
C PRO A 31 12.12 3.73 -5.95
N GLU A 32 11.64 3.18 -7.06
CA GLU A 32 10.87 3.90 -8.09
C GLU A 32 9.40 4.12 -7.72
N ALA A 33 8.95 3.61 -6.56
CA ALA A 33 7.59 3.80 -6.07
C ALA A 33 7.25 5.28 -6.01
N LYS A 34 6.04 5.62 -6.47
CA LYS A 34 5.54 6.98 -6.44
C LYS A 34 5.48 7.48 -5.00
N GLU A 35 6.11 8.62 -4.75
CA GLU A 35 6.07 9.29 -3.44
C GLU A 35 5.20 10.55 -3.48
N PHE A 36 4.63 10.90 -2.33
CA PHE A 36 3.87 12.13 -2.13
C PHE A 36 4.46 12.91 -0.96
N SER A 37 4.56 14.23 -1.09
CA SER A 37 5.20 15.10 -0.09
C SER A 37 4.46 15.14 1.26
N ASP A 38 3.17 14.80 1.28
CA ASP A 38 2.33 14.70 2.48
C ASP A 38 2.28 13.29 3.08
N LEU A 39 2.95 12.31 2.48
CA LEU A 39 3.03 10.93 2.94
C LEU A 39 4.39 10.65 3.57
N SER A 40 4.55 11.00 4.85
CA SER A 40 5.79 10.74 5.60
C SER A 40 6.02 9.24 5.83
N LYS A 41 7.26 8.77 5.56
CA LYS A 41 7.71 7.39 5.80
C LYS A 41 7.59 6.93 7.26
N SER A 42 7.54 7.86 8.20
CA SER A 42 7.39 7.56 9.63
C SER A 42 5.96 7.32 10.08
N MET A 43 4.96 7.56 9.22
CA MET A 43 3.55 7.40 9.58
C MET A 43 3.16 5.94 9.57
N TRP A 44 2.32 5.53 10.53
CA TRP A 44 1.85 4.15 10.68
C TRP A 44 1.16 3.58 9.43
N TYR A 45 0.63 4.45 8.57
CA TYR A 45 -0.10 4.09 7.35
C TYR A 45 0.76 4.14 6.09
N TYR A 46 2.07 4.41 6.18
CA TYR A 46 2.92 4.61 5.00
C TYR A 46 2.91 3.40 4.06
N GLU A 47 3.18 2.21 4.59
CA GLU A 47 3.21 0.96 3.81
C GLU A 47 1.87 0.65 3.15
N ALA A 48 0.77 0.76 3.92
CA ALA A 48 -0.58 0.54 3.41
C ALA A 48 -0.91 1.52 2.26
N MET A 49 -0.51 2.78 2.39
CA MET A 49 -0.71 3.77 1.33
C MET A 49 0.13 3.43 0.09
N GLN A 50 1.40 3.06 0.25
CA GLN A 50 2.26 2.70 -0.89
C GLN A 50 1.69 1.50 -1.66
N GLU A 51 1.19 0.51 -0.94
CA GLU A 51 0.52 -0.69 -1.47
C GLU A 51 -0.72 -0.38 -2.32
N ALA A 52 -1.41 0.72 -2.02
CA ALA A 52 -2.58 1.16 -2.79
C ALA A 52 -2.26 2.15 -3.90
N ILE A 53 -1.12 2.86 -3.82
CA ILE A 53 -0.73 3.89 -4.80
C ILE A 53 -0.13 3.26 -6.05
N ASN A 54 0.71 2.24 -5.88
CA ASN A 54 1.55 1.70 -6.93
C ASN A 54 1.00 0.37 -7.42
N SER A 55 0.70 0.26 -8.72
CA SER A 55 0.48 -1.05 -9.34
C SER A 55 1.82 -1.74 -9.55
N HIS A 56 1.94 -2.99 -9.11
CA HIS A 56 3.21 -3.70 -9.10
C HIS A 56 3.01 -5.21 -9.22
N TYR A 57 4.03 -5.89 -9.72
CA TYR A 57 4.20 -7.33 -9.57
C TYR A 57 4.94 -7.63 -8.26
N TYR A 58 4.68 -8.79 -7.69
CA TYR A 58 5.29 -9.21 -6.43
C TYR A 58 5.48 -10.72 -6.35
N PHE A 59 6.38 -11.14 -5.45
CA PHE A 59 6.33 -12.45 -4.84
C PHE A 59 5.77 -12.34 -3.42
N ARG A 60 5.15 -13.41 -2.94
CA ARG A 60 4.70 -13.49 -1.55
C ARG A 60 5.73 -14.25 -0.73
N LEU A 61 6.21 -13.62 0.33
CA LEU A 61 7.15 -14.18 1.29
C LEU A 61 6.44 -15.16 2.24
N ASP A 62 7.22 -15.94 2.99
CA ASP A 62 6.70 -16.97 3.91
C ASP A 62 5.87 -16.38 5.07
N ASP A 63 6.12 -15.13 5.45
CA ASP A 63 5.32 -14.40 6.44
C ASP A 63 4.06 -13.77 5.83
N GLY A 64 3.89 -13.92 4.51
CA GLY A 64 2.81 -13.42 3.68
C GLY A 64 2.87 -11.94 3.36
N TYR A 65 4.01 -11.27 3.57
CA TYR A 65 4.30 -9.97 2.99
C TYR A 65 4.70 -10.09 1.52
N GLU A 66 4.53 -8.99 0.79
CA GLU A 66 4.89 -8.88 -0.61
C GLU A 66 6.30 -8.33 -0.75
N ASP A 67 7.07 -8.90 -1.68
CA ASP A 67 8.33 -8.38 -2.17
C ASP A 67 8.12 -7.87 -3.60
N TRP A 68 8.19 -6.55 -3.81
CA TRP A 68 7.84 -5.93 -5.08
C TRP A 68 8.94 -6.16 -6.12
N THR A 69 8.56 -6.70 -7.27
CA THR A 69 9.52 -7.08 -8.32
C THR A 69 9.58 -6.07 -9.47
N GLU A 70 8.46 -5.41 -9.77
CA GLU A 70 8.37 -4.42 -10.84
C GLU A 70 7.13 -3.54 -10.68
N ILE A 71 7.27 -2.22 -10.87
CA ILE A 71 6.15 -1.27 -10.92
C ILE A 71 5.68 -1.15 -12.37
N TYR A 72 4.36 -1.23 -12.57
CA TYR A 72 3.73 -1.01 -13.87
C TYR A 72 2.62 0.03 -13.78
N TYR A 73 2.21 0.56 -14.94
CA TYR A 73 1.15 1.56 -15.04
C TYR A 73 0.03 1.00 -15.91
N PRO A 74 -1.10 0.60 -15.33
CA PRO A 74 -2.20 0.03 -16.11
C PRO A 74 -2.81 1.10 -17.03
N GLU A 75 -3.10 0.71 -18.28
CA GLU A 75 -3.98 1.49 -19.14
C GLU A 75 -5.40 1.39 -18.58
N VAL A 76 -5.94 2.51 -18.11
CA VAL A 76 -7.31 2.56 -17.63
C VAL A 76 -8.22 2.76 -18.84
N GLU A 77 -9.02 1.76 -19.18
CA GLU A 77 -10.15 1.97 -20.08
C GLU A 77 -11.12 2.95 -19.40
N MET A 78 -11.18 4.18 -19.92
CA MET A 78 -12.14 5.21 -19.51
C MET A 78 -13.33 5.23 -20.45
#